data_AF-A0A2T3LEP6-F1
#
_entry.id   AF-A0A2T3LEP6-F1
#
_cell.length_a   1.000
_cell.length_b   1.000
_cell.length_c   1.000
_cell.angle_alpha   90.00
_cell.angle_beta   90.00
_cell.angle_gamma   90.00
#
_symmetry.space_group_name_H-M   'P 1'
#
loop_
_entity.id
_entity.type
_entity.pdbx_description
1 polymer ?
#
loop_
_entity_poly.entity_id
_entity_poly.type
_entity_poly.pdbx_seq_one_letter_code
_entity_poly.pdbx_strand_id
1 'polypeptide(L)'
;MSDKASELNAAKAKLSELIDKLVHAESAYDKAVEHSANYLGNDERIEEVRDEKARSALEYVMSIKKEIEHQTQVVQSLVSSY
;
A
#
# COMPACT_ATOMS: atom_id res chain seq x y z
N MET A 1 22.45 -3.13 -24.06
CA MET A 1 22.52 -1.99 -23.11
C MET A 1 21.25 -1.12 -23.12
N SER A 2 20.51 -1.00 -24.24
CA SER A 2 19.24 -0.25 -24.30
C SER A 2 18.11 -0.85 -23.44
N ASP A 3 17.92 -2.17 -23.49
CA ASP A 3 16.77 -2.82 -22.85
C ASP A 3 16.83 -2.81 -21.32
N LYS A 4 18.01 -3.06 -20.73
CA LYS A 4 18.19 -3.00 -19.27
C LYS A 4 17.92 -1.60 -18.69
N ALA A 5 18.28 -0.54 -19.42
CA ALA A 5 18.03 0.83 -18.95
C ALA A 5 16.54 1.15 -18.99
N SER A 6 15.84 0.66 -20.01
CA SER A 6 14.38 0.73 -20.10
C SER A 6 13.70 -0.04 -18.96
N GLU A 7 14.13 -1.28 -18.70
CA GLU A 7 13.62 -2.11 -17.60
C GLU A 7 13.84 -1.48 -16.22
N LEU A 8 15.03 -0.92 -15.98
CA LEU A 8 15.35 -0.23 -14.73
C LEU A 8 14.48 1.03 -14.55
N ASN A 9 14.26 1.79 -15.61
CA ASN A 9 13.40 2.97 -15.55
C ASN A 9 11.93 2.60 -15.32
N ALA A 10 11.43 1.56 -15.98
CA ALA A 10 10.09 1.03 -15.75
C ALA A 10 9.93 0.52 -14.30
N ALA A 11 10.94 -0.19 -13.79
CA ALA A 11 10.94 -0.69 -12.42
C ALA A 11 10.93 0.44 -11.38
N LYS A 12 11.65 1.54 -11.64
CA LYS A 12 11.63 2.75 -10.80
C LYS A 12 10.29 3.48 -10.87
N ALA A 13 9.71 3.62 -12.07
CA ALA A 13 8.40 4.25 -12.24
C ALA A 13 7.31 3.50 -11.47
N LYS A 14 7.30 2.16 -11.56
CA LYS A 14 6.39 1.32 -10.79
C LYS A 14 6.58 1.46 -9.28
N LEU A 15 7.83 1.61 -8.81
CA LEU A 15 8.11 1.85 -7.40
C LEU A 15 7.52 3.19 -6.93
N SER A 16 7.66 4.25 -7.72
CA SER A 16 7.04 5.55 -7.42
C SER A 16 5.51 5.45 -7.35
N GLU A 17 4.87 4.77 -8.31
CA GLU A 17 3.42 4.55 -8.28
C GLU A 17 2.96 3.78 -7.03
N LEU A 18 3.75 2.80 -6.58
CA LEU A 18 3.45 2.04 -5.36
C LEU A 18 3.58 2.91 -4.11
N ILE A 19 4.55 3.82 -4.07
CA ILE A 19 4.70 4.78 -2.97
C ILE A 19 3.49 5.74 -2.92
N ASP A 20 3.07 6.28 -4.07
CA ASP A 20 1.89 7.15 -4.12
C ASP A 20 0.62 6.41 -3.66
N LYS A 21 0.46 5.15 -4.11
CA LYS A 21 -0.63 4.28 -3.64
C LYS A 21 -0.56 4.03 -2.13
N LEU A 22 0.64 3.84 -1.58
CA LEU A 22 0.83 3.62 -0.15
C LEU A 22 0.36 4.84 0.65
N VAL A 23 0.75 6.05 0.24
CA VAL A 23 0.33 7.30 0.90
C VAL A 23 -1.19 7.42 0.93
N HIS A 24 -1.86 7.13 -0.20
CA HIS A 24 -3.31 7.15 -0.26
C HIS A 24 -3.97 6.06 0.61
N ALA A 25 -3.40 4.85 0.64
CA ALA A 25 -3.90 3.74 1.44
C ALA A 25 -3.75 4.01 2.95
N GLU A 26 -2.61 4.55 3.38
CA GLU A 26 -2.36 4.92 4.77
C GLU A 26 -3.33 6.02 5.23
N SER A 27 -3.56 7.05 4.40
CA SER A 27 -4.57 8.07 4.71
C SER A 27 -6.00 7.51 4.80
N ALA A 28 -6.34 6.52 3.96
CA ALA A 28 -7.65 5.87 4.03
C ALA A 28 -7.80 5.01 5.29
N TYR A 29 -6.73 4.32 5.70
CA TYR A 29 -6.68 3.56 6.95
C TYR A 29 -6.82 4.48 8.16
N ASP A 30 -6.08 5.59 8.22
CA ASP A 30 -6.17 6.56 9.31
C ASP A 30 -7.60 7.09 9.49
N LYS A 31 -8.28 7.41 8.38
CA LYS A 31 -9.69 7.83 8.40
C LYS A 31 -10.64 6.72 8.89
N ALA A 32 -10.36 5.47 8.54
CA ALA A 32 -11.17 4.34 9.00
C ALA A 32 -11.01 4.11 10.51
N VAL A 33 -9.79 4.26 11.02
CA VAL A 33 -9.48 4.18 12.45
C VAL A 33 -10.10 5.36 13.22
N GLU A 34 -10.00 6.58 12.70
CA GLU A 34 -10.61 7.76 13.29
C GLU A 34 -12.14 7.63 13.36
N HIS A 35 -12.77 7.20 12.26
CA HIS A 35 -14.20 6.91 12.25
C HIS A 35 -14.56 5.80 13.23
N SER A 36 -13.69 4.81 13.39
CA SER A 36 -13.88 3.73 14.36
C SER A 36 -13.91 4.23 15.80
N ALA A 37 -12.89 5.02 16.16
CA ALA A 37 -12.70 5.60 17.49
C ALA A 37 -13.78 6.62 17.87
N ASN A 38 -14.33 7.36 16.90
CA ASN A 38 -15.32 8.40 17.14
C ASN A 38 -16.78 7.90 17.15
N TYR A 39 -17.02 6.62 16.84
CA TYR A 39 -18.36 6.05 16.91
C TYR A 39 -18.73 5.72 18.36
N LEU A 40 -19.73 6.45 18.90
CA LEU A 40 -20.25 6.31 20.27
C LEU A 40 -21.64 5.62 20.31
N GLY A 41 -22.06 5.01 19.21
CA GLY A 41 -23.31 4.24 19.15
C GLY A 41 -23.13 2.82 19.68
N ASN A 42 -24.24 2.09 19.81
CA ASN A 42 -24.28 0.70 20.29
C ASN A 42 -25.03 -0.23 19.31
N ASP A 43 -24.97 0.07 18.01
CA ASP A 43 -25.51 -0.83 16.97
C ASP A 43 -24.40 -1.76 16.48
N GLU A 44 -24.48 -3.02 16.89
CA GLU A 44 -23.51 -4.07 16.59
C GLU A 44 -23.25 -4.22 15.08
N ARG A 45 -24.27 -4.02 14.23
CA ARG A 45 -24.10 -4.10 12.77
C ARG A 45 -23.22 -2.97 12.24
N ILE A 46 -23.30 -1.79 12.86
CA ILE A 46 -22.47 -0.64 12.49
C ILE A 46 -21.05 -0.87 12.99
N GLU A 47 -20.88 -1.44 14.18
CA GLU A 47 -19.57 -1.80 14.74
C GLU A 47 -18.84 -2.83 13.88
N GLU A 48 -19.53 -3.89 13.46
CA GLU A 48 -18.98 -4.91 12.57
C GLU A 48 -18.50 -4.31 11.23
N VAL A 49 -19.34 -3.50 10.57
CA VAL A 49 -18.97 -2.88 9.27
C VAL A 49 -17.79 -1.92 9.43
N ARG A 50 -17.74 -1.18 10.54
CA ARG A 50 -16.68 -0.23 10.87
C ARG A 50 -15.35 -0.94 11.09
N ASP A 51 -15.36 -2.02 11.87
CA ASP A 51 -14.17 -2.80 12.20
C ASP A 51 -13.68 -3.57 10.97
N GLU A 52 -14.60 -4.09 10.14
CA GLU A 52 -14.29 -4.71 8.85
C GLU A 52 -13.60 -3.71 7.91
N LYS A 53 -14.10 -2.46 7.85
CA LYS A 53 -13.52 -1.42 7.01
C LYS A 53 -12.11 -1.04 7.45
N ALA A 54 -11.88 -0.92 8.77
CA ALA A 54 -10.54 -0.66 9.31
C ALA A 54 -9.59 -1.83 9.01
N ARG A 55 -10.04 -3.08 9.19
CA ARG A 55 -9.27 -4.28 8.86
C ARG A 55 -8.91 -4.35 7.37
N SER A 56 -9.90 -4.18 6.49
CA SER A 56 -9.71 -4.20 5.04
C SER A 56 -8.71 -3.12 4.58
N ALA A 57 -8.77 -1.92 5.17
CA ALA A 57 -7.83 -0.85 4.87
C ALA A 57 -6.40 -1.18 5.33
N LEU A 58 -6.25 -1.81 6.52
CA LEU A 58 -4.94 -2.28 7.00
C LEU A 58 -4.35 -3.36 6.09
N GLU A 59 -5.16 -4.35 5.71
CA GLU A 59 -4.75 -5.43 4.80
C GLU A 59 -4.27 -4.87 3.46
N TYR A 60 -4.95 -3.85 2.93
CA TYR A 60 -4.55 -3.18 1.70
C TYR A 60 -3.22 -2.41 1.83
N VAL A 61 -3.00 -1.71 2.96
CA VAL A 61 -1.71 -1.09 3.26
C VAL A 61 -0.59 -2.13 3.31
N MET A 62 -0.85 -3.26 3.97
CA MET A 62 0.13 -4.37 4.06
C MET A 62 0.44 -4.99 2.70
N SER A 63 -0.56 -5.16 1.83
CA SER A 63 -0.33 -5.69 0.48
C SER A 63 0.54 -4.76 -0.35
N ILE A 64 0.32 -3.44 -0.28
CA ILE A 64 1.15 -2.46 -1.00
C ILE A 64 2.59 -2.47 -0.46
N LYS A 65 2.79 -2.54 0.86
CA LYS A 65 4.13 -2.65 1.46
C LYS A 65 4.89 -3.86 0.93
N LYS A 66 4.22 -5.01 0.82
CA LYS A 66 4.80 -6.23 0.24
C LYS A 66 5.14 -6.07 -1.25
N GLU A 67 4.30 -5.38 -2.02
CA GLU A 67 4.59 -5.08 -3.42
C GLU A 67 5.82 -4.15 -3.57
N ILE A 68 5.96 -3.17 -2.69
CA ILE A 68 7.12 -2.27 -2.63
C ILE A 68 8.40 -3.06 -2.32
N GLU A 69 8.37 -3.95 -1.33
CA GLU A 69 9.51 -4.82 -0.99
C GLU A 69 9.95 -5.65 -2.19
N HIS A 70 9.00 -6.32 -2.85
CA HIS A 70 9.28 -7.10 -4.06
C HIS A 70 9.82 -6.22 -5.19
N GLN A 71 9.25 -5.04 -5.41
CA GLN A 71 9.70 -4.12 -6.46
C GLN A 71 11.11 -3.58 -6.17
N THR A 72 11.44 -3.37 -4.89
CA THR A 72 12.78 -2.97 -4.46
C THR A 72 13.81 -4.06 -4.75
N GLN A 73 13.46 -5.34 -4.52
CA GLN A 73 14.31 -6.48 -4.88
C GLN A 73 14.54 -6.57 -6.40
N VAL A 74 13.52 -6.29 -7.21
CA VAL A 74 13.65 -6.23 -8.68
C VAL A 74 14.64 -5.14 -9.09
N VAL A 75 14.50 -3.93 -8.55
CA VAL A 75 15.42 -2.82 -8.83
C VAL A 75 16.85 -3.19 -8.41
N GLN A 76 17.03 -3.76 -7.21
CA GLN A 76 18.34 -4.17 -6.72
C GLN A 76 18.98 -5.24 -7.60
N SER A 77 18.19 -6.20 -8.08
CA SER A 77 18.66 -7.28 -8.96
C SER A 77 19.08 -6.73 -10.32
N LEU A 78 18.29 -5.81 -10.88
CA LEU A 78 18.63 -5.12 -12.13
C LEU A 78 19.94 -4.35 -11.98
N VAL A 79 20.10 -3.56 -10.91
CA VAL A 79 21.34 -2.80 -10.62
C VAL A 79 22.54 -3.70 -10.36
N SER A 80 22.38 -4.80 -9.62
CA SER A 80 23.49 -5.74 -9.35
C SER A 80 23.92 -6.52 -10.60
N SER A 81 23.05 -6.56 -11.62
CA SER A 81 23.34 -7.17 -12.91
C SER A 81 23.96 -6.20 -13.93
N TYR A 82 24.16 -4.93 -13.57
CA TYR A 82 24.90 -3.93 -14.35
C TYR A 82 26.41 -4.04 -14.11
#